data_AF-A0A2G5VH49-F1
#
_entry.id   AF-A0A2G5VH49-F1
#
_cell.length_a   1.000
_cell.length_b   1.000
_cell.length_c   1.000
_cell.angle_alpha   90.00
_cell.angle_beta   90.00
_cell.angle_gamma   90.00
#
_symmetry.space_group_name_H-M   'P 1'
#
loop_
_entity.id
_entity.type
_entity.pdbx_description
1 polymer ?
#
loop_
_entity_poly.entity_id
_entity_poly.type
_entity_poly.pdbx_seq_one_letter_code
_entity_poly.pdbx_strand_id
1 'polypeptide(L)'
;MSERKKDKDTRLYEASKSSAILSFLIDFSELFYPNIFLNALRQTTSRQLQIPLDQLILSSAWTPSQLPPEHCVQVQGLLLQGAAFDSFLRETTVSSAAYVQATTLYLAWTADSSSTITGEQIQVPLYNSSDRSDLITAVNMPCRGADQWANTH
;
A
#
# COMPACT_ATOMS: atom_id res chain seq x y z
N MET A 1 3.24 -22.38 10.95
CA MET A 1 3.07 -21.11 10.21
C MET A 1 3.84 -19.95 10.84
N SER A 2 4.04 -19.92 12.17
CA SER A 2 4.73 -18.85 12.90
C SER A 2 6.23 -18.68 12.57
N GLU A 3 6.99 -19.77 12.38
CA GLU A 3 8.44 -19.68 12.14
C GLU A 3 8.83 -19.17 10.75
N ARG A 4 8.07 -19.51 9.69
CA ARG A 4 8.37 -19.04 8.32
C ARG A 4 8.21 -17.53 8.17
N LYS A 5 7.23 -16.96 8.88
CA LYS A 5 6.93 -15.52 8.87
C LYS A 5 8.03 -14.75 9.63
N LYS A 6 8.56 -15.32 10.70
CA LYS A 6 9.68 -14.76 11.50
C LYS A 6 11.01 -14.71 10.74
N ASP A 7 11.32 -15.74 9.95
CA ASP A 7 12.55 -15.80 9.13
C ASP A 7 12.55 -14.70 8.06
N LYS A 8 11.40 -14.46 7.41
CA LYS A 8 11.25 -13.41 6.40
C LYS A 8 11.27 -12.00 6.97
N ASP A 9 10.65 -11.78 8.13
CA ASP A 9 10.78 -10.50 8.87
C ASP A 9 12.23 -10.21 9.24
N THR A 10 13.01 -11.25 9.56
CA THR A 10 14.45 -11.12 9.82
C THR A 10 15.21 -10.73 8.57
N ARG A 11 14.84 -11.27 7.40
CA ARG A 11 15.41 -10.87 6.10
C ARG A 11 15.04 -9.44 5.71
N LEU A 12 13.81 -9.01 5.99
CA LEU A 12 13.39 -7.61 5.79
C LEU A 12 14.18 -6.69 6.72
N TYR A 13 14.42 -7.09 7.97
CA TYR A 13 15.27 -6.33 8.87
C TYR A 13 16.73 -6.23 8.37
N GLU A 14 17.33 -7.32 7.90
CA GLU A 14 18.67 -7.31 7.28
C GLU A 14 18.70 -6.46 6.01
N ALA A 15 17.71 -6.61 5.13
CA ALA A 15 17.57 -5.84 3.91
C ALA A 15 17.36 -4.36 4.20
N SER A 16 16.71 -3.98 5.31
CA SER A 16 16.50 -2.58 5.71
C SER A 16 17.80 -1.83 6.06
N LYS A 17 18.86 -2.56 6.42
CA LYS A 17 20.20 -1.98 6.63
C LYS A 17 20.87 -1.56 5.32
N SER A 18 20.34 -2.01 4.19
CA SER A 18 20.74 -1.58 2.84
C SER A 18 19.55 -0.88 2.17
N SER A 19 19.76 0.03 1.21
CA SER A 19 18.62 0.53 0.40
C SER A 19 17.98 -0.56 -0.49
N ALA A 20 18.45 -1.81 -0.41
CA ALA A 20 17.99 -2.95 -1.20
C ALA A 20 16.53 -3.36 -0.91
N ILE A 21 15.97 -3.01 0.26
CA ILE A 21 14.56 -3.30 0.58
C ILE A 21 13.58 -2.56 -0.34
N LEU A 22 13.99 -1.42 -0.90
CA LEU A 22 13.20 -0.60 -1.82
C LEU A 22 13.05 -1.27 -3.20
N SER A 23 13.99 -2.15 -3.54
CA SER A 23 13.93 -2.93 -4.78
C SER A 23 13.16 -4.24 -4.63
N PHE A 24 12.74 -4.61 -3.42
CA PHE A 24 12.08 -5.88 -3.16
C PHE A 24 10.56 -5.76 -3.22
N LEU A 25 9.92 -6.82 -3.73
CA LEU A 25 8.47 -6.93 -3.74
C LEU A 25 8.01 -7.60 -2.44
N ILE A 26 7.31 -6.82 -1.62
CA ILE A 26 6.94 -7.14 -0.24
C ILE A 26 5.51 -7.66 -0.22
N ASP A 27 5.31 -8.82 0.42
CA ASP A 27 3.98 -9.37 0.62
C ASP A 27 3.43 -8.94 1.99
N PHE A 28 2.39 -8.11 2.01
CA PHE A 28 1.82 -7.63 3.27
C PHE A 28 1.11 -8.74 4.06
N SER A 29 0.64 -9.81 3.40
CA SER A 29 0.08 -10.96 4.09
C SER A 29 1.13 -11.70 4.94
N GLU A 30 2.41 -11.52 4.62
CA GLU A 30 3.54 -12.11 5.31
C GLU A 30 4.15 -11.20 6.38
N LEU A 31 3.71 -9.95 6.53
CA LEU A 31 4.18 -9.07 7.60
C LEU A 31 3.37 -9.28 8.87
N PHE A 32 4.04 -9.30 10.03
CA PHE A 32 3.32 -9.28 11.32
C PHE A 32 2.83 -7.87 11.69
N TYR A 33 3.63 -6.84 11.35
CA TYR A 33 3.35 -5.45 11.71
C TYR A 33 3.60 -4.49 10.53
N PRO A 34 2.73 -4.49 9.52
CA PRO A 34 2.87 -3.63 8.33
C PRO A 34 2.95 -2.13 8.69
N ASN A 35 2.25 -1.69 9.75
CA ASN A 35 2.35 -0.33 10.27
C ASN A 35 3.76 0.06 10.74
N ILE A 36 4.43 -0.85 11.46
CA ILE A 36 5.80 -0.61 11.93
C ILE A 36 6.75 -0.53 10.74
N PHE A 37 6.57 -1.40 9.74
CA PHE A 37 7.33 -1.36 8.50
C PHE A 37 7.18 -0.02 7.78
N LEU A 38 5.95 0.47 7.57
CA LEU A 38 5.70 1.75 6.91
C LEU A 38 6.30 2.93 7.69
N ASN A 39 6.27 2.89 9.02
CA ASN A 39 6.89 3.91 9.85
C ASN A 39 8.42 3.86 9.80
N ALA A 40 9.02 2.67 9.75
CA ALA A 40 10.46 2.52 9.56
C ALA A 40 10.89 3.05 8.19
N LEU A 41 10.13 2.73 7.13
CA LEU A 41 10.32 3.29 5.79
C LEU A 41 10.27 4.83 5.83
N ARG A 42 9.28 5.41 6.54
CA ARG A 42 9.17 6.87 6.71
C ARG A 42 10.44 7.49 7.32
N GLN A 43 10.97 6.87 8.36
CA GLN A 43 12.19 7.34 9.03
C GLN A 43 13.42 7.25 8.13
N THR A 44 13.53 6.18 7.34
CA THR A 44 14.60 6.03 6.36
C THR A 44 14.51 7.10 5.28
N THR A 45 13.32 7.30 4.69
CA THR A 45 13.09 8.33 3.66
C THR A 45 13.35 9.74 4.19
N SER A 46 12.92 10.08 5.40
CA SER A 46 13.20 11.37 6.05
C SER A 46 14.71 11.64 6.16
N ARG A 47 15.49 10.63 6.56
CA ARG A 47 16.96 10.74 6.65
C ARG A 47 17.63 10.88 5.29
N GLN A 48 17.13 10.18 4.27
CA GLN A 48 17.68 10.25 2.91
C GLN A 48 17.38 11.59 2.24
N LEU A 49 16.14 12.07 2.35
CA LEU A 49 15.70 13.34 1.75
C LEU A 49 16.06 14.58 2.58
N GLN A 50 16.50 14.39 3.84
CA GLN A 50 16.72 15.48 4.81
C GLN A 50 15.47 16.33 5.05
N ILE A 51 14.29 15.69 5.00
CA ILE A 51 12.98 16.32 5.21
C ILE A 51 12.41 15.86 6.56
N PRO A 52 11.83 16.76 7.36
CA PRO A 52 11.14 16.41 8.60
C PRO A 52 10.05 15.33 8.43
N LEU A 53 9.92 14.44 9.42
CA LEU A 53 8.96 13.32 9.40
C LEU A 53 7.49 13.75 9.23
N ASP A 54 7.14 14.93 9.73
CA ASP A 54 5.81 15.52 9.70
C ASP A 54 5.45 16.15 8.33
N GLN A 55 6.45 16.41 7.50
CA GLN A 55 6.26 16.89 6.12
C GLN A 55 6.14 15.73 5.12
N LEU A 56 6.39 14.50 5.55
CA LEU A 56 6.25 13.32 4.70
C LEU A 56 4.82 12.79 4.73
N ILE A 57 4.28 12.56 3.53
CA ILE A 57 2.95 12.03 3.30
C ILE A 57 3.09 10.68 2.60
N LEU A 58 2.30 9.69 3.03
CA LEU A 58 2.30 8.38 2.39
C LEU A 58 1.49 8.46 1.11
N SER A 59 2.18 8.35 -0.01
CA SER A 59 1.59 8.35 -1.35
C SER A 59 1.49 6.92 -1.87
N SER A 60 0.35 6.60 -2.46
CA SER A 60 0.04 5.29 -3.03
C SER A 60 -0.19 5.39 -4.52
N ALA A 61 0.34 4.45 -5.29
CA ALA A 61 0.17 4.37 -6.73
C ALA A 61 -0.04 2.93 -7.20
N TRP A 62 -0.67 2.78 -8.36
CA TRP A 62 -0.90 1.48 -8.99
C TRP A 62 -0.10 1.31 -10.27
N THR A 63 0.69 2.33 -10.63
CA THR A 63 1.62 2.31 -11.75
C THR A 63 2.97 2.85 -11.27
N PRO A 64 4.10 2.20 -11.61
CA PRO A 64 5.42 2.61 -11.11
C PRO A 64 5.84 4.02 -11.55
N SER A 65 5.34 4.52 -12.69
CA SER A 65 5.65 5.88 -13.19
C SER A 65 5.05 7.01 -12.34
N GLN A 66 4.15 6.69 -11.41
CA GLN A 66 3.45 7.66 -10.58
C GLN A 66 4.21 8.01 -9.29
N LEU A 67 5.21 7.22 -8.90
CA LEU A 67 5.99 7.44 -7.68
C LEU A 67 7.49 7.55 -7.95
N PRO A 68 8.24 8.32 -7.14
CA PRO A 68 9.69 8.36 -7.23
C PRO A 68 10.29 6.97 -6.96
N PRO A 69 11.04 6.39 -7.91
CA PRO A 69 11.51 5.00 -7.81
C PRO A 69 12.51 4.79 -6.68
N GLU A 70 13.27 5.82 -6.31
CA GLU A 70 14.35 5.75 -5.32
C GLU A 70 13.87 5.41 -3.90
N HIS A 71 12.60 5.65 -3.59
CA HIS A 71 12.01 5.47 -2.25
C HIS A 71 10.69 4.70 -2.29
N CYS A 72 10.38 4.07 -3.42
CA CYS A 72 9.16 3.32 -3.62
C CYS A 72 9.33 1.87 -3.19
N VAL A 73 8.37 1.32 -2.47
CA VAL A 73 8.26 -0.11 -2.20
C VAL A 73 7.12 -0.71 -3.00
N GLN A 74 7.30 -1.95 -3.46
CA GLN A 74 6.27 -2.70 -4.16
C GLN A 74 5.60 -3.65 -3.19
N VAL A 75 4.27 -3.64 -3.14
CA VAL A 75 3.46 -4.38 -2.20
C VAL A 75 2.51 -5.30 -2.95
N GLN A 76 2.46 -6.57 -2.57
CA GLN A 76 1.52 -7.56 -3.08
C GLN A 76 0.74 -8.22 -1.95
N GLY A 77 -0.16 -9.15 -2.31
CA GLY A 77 -0.93 -9.94 -1.36
C GLY A 77 -2.14 -9.19 -0.78
N LEU A 78 -2.50 -8.06 -1.40
CA LEU A 78 -3.65 -7.27 -0.99
C LEU A 78 -4.96 -7.90 -1.49
N LEU A 79 -5.97 -7.92 -0.62
CA LEU A 79 -7.31 -8.40 -0.94
C LEU A 79 -8.28 -7.22 -0.90
N LEU A 80 -9.11 -7.14 -1.93
CA LEU A 80 -10.18 -6.17 -2.06
C LEU A 80 -11.52 -6.88 -1.86
N GLN A 81 -12.41 -6.24 -1.11
CA GLN A 81 -13.77 -6.72 -0.85
C GLN A 81 -14.77 -5.66 -1.34
N GLY A 82 -15.86 -6.11 -1.96
CA GLY A 82 -16.95 -5.22 -2.43
C GLY A 82 -16.67 -4.48 -3.74
N ALA A 83 -15.49 -4.69 -4.34
CA ALA A 83 -15.13 -4.17 -5.65
C ALA A 83 -14.12 -5.11 -6.32
N ALA A 84 -14.09 -5.09 -7.65
CA ALA A 84 -13.02 -5.67 -8.44
C ALA A 84 -12.04 -4.58 -8.87
N PHE A 85 -10.77 -4.96 -9.11
CA PHE A 85 -9.73 -4.02 -9.52
C PHE A 85 -8.96 -4.53 -10.73
N ASP A 86 -9.00 -3.76 -11.82
CA ASP A 86 -8.29 -4.04 -13.08
C ASP A 86 -7.89 -2.71 -13.73
N SER A 87 -6.94 -2.01 -13.09
CA SER A 87 -6.51 -0.62 -13.33
C SER A 87 -7.43 0.48 -12.79
N PHE A 88 -8.74 0.21 -12.66
CA PHE A 88 -9.72 1.06 -11.98
C PHE A 88 -10.66 0.20 -11.16
N LEU A 89 -11.28 0.77 -10.12
CA LEU A 89 -12.37 0.12 -9.38
C LEU A 89 -13.55 -0.20 -10.29
N ARG A 90 -14.07 -1.42 -10.18
CA ARG A 90 -15.23 -1.93 -10.91
C ARG A 90 -16.20 -2.61 -9.95
N GLU A 91 -17.49 -2.51 -10.26
CA GLU A 91 -18.52 -3.16 -9.45
C GLU A 91 -18.38 -4.68 -9.49
N THR A 92 -18.70 -5.31 -8.37
CA THR A 92 -18.82 -6.76 -8.27
C THR A 92 -20.25 -7.20 -8.59
N THR A 93 -20.39 -8.29 -9.32
CA THR A 93 -21.68 -8.97 -9.54
C THR A 93 -21.93 -10.01 -8.45
N VAL A 94 -23.16 -10.53 -8.38
CA VAL A 94 -23.54 -11.60 -7.42
C VAL A 94 -22.72 -12.89 -7.60
N SER A 95 -22.16 -13.11 -8.79
CA SER A 95 -21.28 -14.25 -9.08
C SER A 95 -19.80 -13.98 -8.76
N SER A 96 -19.46 -12.77 -8.32
CA SER A 96 -18.08 -12.39 -8.02
C SER A 96 -17.62 -13.01 -6.70
N ALA A 97 -16.32 -13.32 -6.60
CA ALA A 97 -15.73 -13.80 -5.36
C ALA A 97 -15.85 -12.73 -4.26
N ALA A 98 -16.03 -13.17 -3.00
CA ALA A 98 -16.12 -12.26 -1.85
C ALA A 98 -14.82 -11.43 -1.65
N TYR A 99 -13.68 -12.01 -2.05
CA TYR A 99 -12.38 -11.34 -2.04
C TYR A 99 -11.74 -11.47 -3.42
N VAL A 100 -11.23 -10.35 -3.92
CA VAL A 100 -10.47 -10.28 -5.17
C VAL A 100 -9.05 -9.87 -4.83
N GLN A 101 -8.05 -10.53 -5.44
CA GLN A 101 -6.66 -10.08 -5.29
C GLN A 101 -6.46 -8.78 -6.05
N ALA A 102 -5.98 -7.75 -5.35
CA ALA A 102 -5.57 -6.52 -6.00
C ALA A 102 -4.19 -6.71 -6.66
N THR A 103 -3.89 -5.90 -7.67
CA THR A 103 -2.57 -5.89 -8.31
C THR A 103 -1.51 -5.33 -7.37
N THR A 104 -0.25 -5.33 -7.81
CA THR A 104 0.85 -4.71 -7.06
C THR A 104 0.56 -3.24 -6.78
N LEU A 105 0.63 -2.88 -5.49
CA LEU A 105 0.53 -1.52 -4.98
C LEU A 105 1.94 -0.95 -4.79
N TYR A 106 2.13 0.30 -5.15
CA TYR A 106 3.36 1.04 -4.95
C TYR A 106 3.15 2.07 -3.85
N LEU A 107 4.04 2.09 -2.85
CA LEU A 107 3.97 3.03 -1.74
C LEU A 107 5.30 3.79 -1.61
N ALA A 108 5.23 5.10 -1.39
CA ALA A 108 6.41 5.90 -1.05
C ALA A 108 6.03 7.05 -0.13
N TRP A 109 6.98 7.48 0.70
CA TRP A 109 6.84 8.73 1.46
C TRP A 109 7.34 9.89 0.60
N THR A 110 6.48 10.87 0.34
CA THR A 110 6.78 12.04 -0.50
C THR A 110 6.52 13.32 0.28
N ALA A 111 7.21 14.41 -0.09
CA ALA A 111 6.96 15.73 0.49
C ALA A 111 5.68 16.38 -0.06
N ASP A 112 5.35 16.05 -1.32
CA ASP A 112 4.16 16.57 -1.98
C ASP A 112 2.99 15.59 -1.83
N SER A 113 1.84 16.12 -1.42
CA SER A 113 0.56 15.42 -1.34
C SER A 113 -0.14 15.28 -2.70
N SER A 114 0.50 15.74 -3.79
CA SER A 114 -0.11 15.71 -5.11
C SER A 114 -0.46 14.26 -5.42
N SER A 115 -1.75 13.98 -5.56
CA SER A 115 -2.28 12.68 -5.94
C SER A 115 -1.47 12.14 -7.12
N THR A 116 -0.65 11.13 -6.84
CA THR A 116 0.24 10.49 -7.81
C THR A 116 -0.55 9.77 -8.90
N ILE A 117 -1.84 9.54 -8.64
CA ILE A 117 -2.82 8.99 -9.56
C ILE A 117 -3.46 10.12 -10.36
N THR A 118 -3.46 9.97 -11.68
CA THR A 118 -4.11 10.90 -12.61
C THR A 118 -5.60 10.58 -12.73
N GLY A 119 -6.47 11.56 -12.45
CA GLY A 119 -7.92 11.44 -12.63
C GLY A 119 -8.70 11.24 -11.33
N GLU A 120 -9.85 10.58 -11.41
CA GLU A 120 -10.71 10.31 -10.26
C GLU A 120 -10.14 9.20 -9.37
N GLN A 121 -10.18 9.43 -8.06
CA GLN A 121 -9.68 8.50 -7.06
C GLN A 121 -10.53 8.55 -5.80
N ILE A 122 -10.52 7.46 -5.05
CA ILE A 122 -11.13 7.37 -3.71
C ILE A 122 -10.13 6.81 -2.71
N GLN A 123 -10.21 7.29 -1.47
CA GLN A 123 -9.45 6.72 -0.35
C GLN A 123 -10.12 5.43 0.12
N VAL A 124 -9.39 4.32 0.01
CA VAL A 124 -9.82 3.01 0.49
C VAL A 124 -8.97 2.64 1.71
N PRO A 125 -9.58 2.34 2.87
CA PRO A 125 -8.83 1.90 4.04
C PRO A 125 -8.28 0.49 3.84
N LEU A 126 -6.98 0.33 4.09
CA LEU A 126 -6.27 -0.93 4.12
C LEU A 126 -6.18 -1.45 5.55
N TYR A 127 -6.81 -2.59 5.81
CA TYR A 127 -6.79 -3.26 7.11
C TYR A 127 -5.83 -4.45 7.11
N ASN A 128 -5.34 -4.82 8.29
CA ASN A 128 -4.53 -6.02 8.50
C ASN A 128 -5.36 -7.32 8.43
N SER A 129 -6.66 -7.21 8.69
CA SER A 129 -7.57 -8.35 8.84
C SER A 129 -8.98 -8.00 8.37
N SER A 130 -9.77 -9.04 8.07
CA SER A 130 -11.13 -8.91 7.51
C SER A 130 -12.17 -8.41 8.53
N ASP A 131 -11.88 -8.50 9.82
CA ASP A 131 -12.70 -7.93 10.90
C ASP A 131 -12.52 -6.41 11.04
N ARG A 132 -11.63 -5.80 10.25
CA ARG A 132 -11.36 -4.35 10.21
C ARG A 132 -10.95 -3.77 11.57
N SER A 133 -10.36 -4.59 12.43
CA SER A 133 -9.91 -4.19 13.77
C SER A 133 -8.66 -3.29 13.72
N ASP A 134 -7.73 -3.61 12.81
CA ASP A 134 -6.44 -2.92 12.69
C ASP A 134 -6.31 -2.20 11.34
N LEU A 135 -6.50 -0.88 11.33
CA LEU A 135 -6.21 -0.03 10.17
C LEU A 135 -4.69 0.11 9.98
N ILE A 136 -4.21 -0.16 8.78
CA ILE A 136 -2.81 0.06 8.38
C ILE A 136 -2.66 1.48 7.84
N THR A 137 -3.37 1.78 6.76
CA THR A 137 -3.35 3.09 6.12
C THR A 137 -4.56 3.25 5.22
N ALA A 138 -4.84 4.45 4.74
CA ALA A 138 -5.67 4.64 3.55
C ALA A 138 -4.78 4.64 2.30
N VAL A 139 -5.27 4.05 1.21
CA VAL A 139 -4.63 4.08 -0.11
C VAL A 139 -5.59 4.71 -1.10
N ASN A 140 -5.05 5.52 -2.00
CA ASN A 140 -5.83 6.07 -3.11
C ASN A 140 -5.99 4.99 -4.17
N MET A 141 -7.24 4.67 -4.53
CA MET A 141 -7.57 3.76 -5.61
C MET A 141 -8.16 4.53 -6.78
N PRO A 142 -7.65 4.33 -8.02
CA PRO A 142 -8.22 4.95 -9.21
C PRO A 142 -9.62 4.38 -9.44
N CYS A 143 -10.57 5.27 -9.70
CA CYS A 143 -11.96 4.90 -9.91
C CYS A 143 -12.57 5.67 -11.08
N ARG A 144 -13.80 5.30 -11.42
CA ARG A 144 -14.69 6.08 -12.29
C ARG A 144 -15.99 6.30 -11.54
N GLY A 145 -16.48 7.53 -11.53
CA GLY A 145 -17.64 7.94 -10.74
C GLY A 145 -17.36 7.85 -9.24
N ALA A 146 -16.48 8.72 -8.71
CA ALA A 146 -16.13 8.72 -7.28
C ALA A 146 -17.35 8.71 -6.34
N ASP A 147 -18.44 9.39 -6.72
CA ASP A 147 -19.69 9.45 -5.95
C ASP A 147 -20.36 8.08 -5.76
N GLN A 148 -20.17 7.15 -6.69
CA GLN A 148 -20.73 5.79 -6.63
C GLN A 148 -20.06 4.95 -5.54
N TRP A 149 -18.77 5.22 -5.27
CA TRP A 149 -17.96 4.46 -4.32
C TRP A 149 -18.06 5.01 -2.89
N ALA A 150 -18.45 6.28 -2.73
CA ALA A 150 -18.60 6.92 -1.42
C ALA A 150 -19.70 6.28 -0.54
N ASN A 151 -20.65 5.55 -1.14
CA ASN A 151 -21.78 4.94 -0.44
C ASN A 151 -21.66 3.41 -0.26
N THR A 152 -20.56 2.82 -0.71
CA THR A 152 -20.33 1.37 -0.62
C THR A 152 -19.69 1.05 0.74
N HIS A 153 -20.50 1.00 1.80
CA HIS A 153 -20.07 0.68 3.17
C HIS A 153 -20.03 -0.83 3.45
#